data_AF-A0A2N9M1G8-F1
#
_entry.id   AF-A0A2N9M1G8-F1
#
_cell.length_a   1.000
_cell.length_b   1.000
_cell.length_c   1.000
_cell.angle_alpha   90.00
_cell.angle_beta   90.00
_cell.angle_gamma   90.00
#
_symmetry.space_group_name_H-M   'P 1'
#
loop_
_entity.id
_entity.type
_entity.pdbx_description
1 polymer ?
#
loop_
_entity_poly.entity_id
_entity_poly.type
_entity_poly.pdbx_seq_one_letter_code
_entity_poly.pdbx_strand_id
1 'polypeptide(L)'
;MNTHRRIKALLGIMCALVACGARAAPDLPTQEQSERCNKLVDKQFQVRRAVAGTDEANMRSRFESHYNVKRSKCFFLEVVTGAIVDKASDKASTIEIQALWDADENLQYGWFKEYGSLGVNQSECFVQKTVCRGREEWKRLIQPFLQE
;
A
#
# COMPACT_ATOMS: atom_id res chain seq x y z
N MET A 1 40.84 -62.41 -27.95
CA MET A 1 40.44 -62.64 -26.55
C MET A 1 41.19 -61.63 -25.69
N ASN A 2 40.48 -60.61 -25.19
CA ASN A 2 40.09 -60.43 -23.76
C ASN A 2 41.33 -60.39 -22.83
N THR A 3 41.58 -59.41 -21.94
CA THR A 3 40.66 -58.53 -21.19
C THR A 3 41.45 -57.46 -20.42
N HIS A 4 40.95 -56.23 -20.48
CA HIS A 4 41.02 -55.07 -19.58
C HIS A 4 41.86 -55.11 -18.27
N ARG A 5 42.79 -54.15 -18.13
CA ARG A 5 43.11 -53.50 -16.84
C ARG A 5 42.34 -52.17 -16.76
N ARG A 6 41.35 -52.09 -15.86
CA ARG A 6 40.56 -50.87 -15.60
C ARG A 6 41.27 -50.01 -14.55
N ILE A 7 41.85 -48.88 -14.97
CA ILE A 7 42.26 -47.79 -14.08
C ILE A 7 41.02 -46.95 -13.82
N LYS A 8 40.56 -46.92 -12.56
CA LYS A 8 39.51 -46.00 -12.11
C LYS A 8 40.18 -44.71 -11.63
N ALA A 9 40.13 -43.66 -12.45
CA ALA A 9 40.44 -42.31 -12.02
C ALA A 9 39.13 -41.52 -11.98
N LEU A 10 38.66 -41.22 -10.77
CA LEU A 10 37.53 -40.32 -10.53
C LEU A 10 38.03 -38.88 -10.67
N LEU A 11 37.68 -38.21 -11.76
CA LEU A 11 37.81 -36.76 -11.86
C LEU A 11 36.64 -36.12 -11.10
N GLY A 12 36.94 -35.56 -9.93
CA GLY A 12 36.06 -34.64 -9.23
C GLY A 12 36.06 -33.29 -9.92
N ILE A 13 34.95 -32.92 -10.55
CA ILE A 13 34.73 -31.58 -11.09
C ILE A 13 34.04 -30.77 -9.99
N MET A 14 34.83 -29.98 -9.27
CA MET A 14 34.33 -29.01 -8.30
C MET A 14 34.06 -27.70 -9.05
N CYS A 15 32.82 -27.52 -9.53
CA CYS A 15 32.35 -26.25 -10.06
C CYS A 15 32.17 -25.26 -8.90
N ALA A 16 33.20 -24.45 -8.63
CA ALA A 16 33.06 -23.27 -7.80
C ALA A 16 32.22 -22.23 -8.55
N LEU A 17 30.92 -22.18 -8.23
CA LEU A 17 30.04 -21.08 -8.63
C LEU A 17 30.48 -19.83 -7.86
N VAL A 18 31.33 -19.02 -8.48
CA VAL A 18 31.56 -17.64 -8.05
C VAL A 18 30.25 -16.90 -8.31
N ALA A 19 29.47 -16.71 -7.24
CA ALA A 19 28.32 -15.82 -7.26
C ALA A 19 28.83 -14.40 -7.50
N CYS A 20 28.78 -13.94 -8.75
CA CYS A 20 28.82 -12.52 -9.05
C CYS A 20 27.62 -11.89 -8.35
N GLY A 21 27.87 -11.29 -7.19
CA GLY A 21 26.94 -10.38 -6.55
C GLY A 21 26.77 -9.18 -7.47
N ALA A 22 25.79 -9.23 -8.37
CA ALA A 22 25.28 -8.07 -9.04
C ALA A 22 24.73 -7.14 -7.95
N ARG A 23 25.50 -6.14 -7.55
CA ARG A 23 24.94 -4.96 -6.91
C ARG A 23 24.06 -4.32 -7.98
N ALA A 24 22.76 -4.57 -7.91
CA ALA A 24 21.78 -3.81 -8.67
C ALA A 24 22.06 -2.34 -8.39
N ALA A 25 22.42 -1.58 -9.43
CA ALA A 25 22.46 -0.13 -9.34
C ALA A 25 21.08 0.33 -8.85
N PRO A 26 20.97 1.43 -8.09
CA PRO A 26 19.67 1.98 -7.79
C PRO A 26 18.99 2.25 -9.14
N ASP A 27 17.80 1.70 -9.35
CA ASP A 27 17.00 2.00 -10.53
C ASP A 27 16.60 3.48 -10.45
N LEU A 28 17.48 4.36 -10.95
CA LEU A 28 17.24 5.80 -11.13
C LEU A 28 15.84 6.09 -11.72
N PRO A 29 15.32 5.29 -12.68
CA PRO A 29 13.97 5.47 -13.20
C PRO A 29 12.85 5.28 -12.15
N THR A 30 13.07 4.46 -11.12
CA THR A 30 12.08 4.19 -10.07
C THR A 30 12.02 5.34 -9.06
N GLN A 31 13.18 5.93 -8.74
CA GLN A 31 13.24 7.11 -7.88
C GLN A 31 12.55 8.32 -8.52
N GLU A 32 12.86 8.62 -9.78
CA GLU A 32 12.24 9.75 -10.50
C GLU A 32 10.71 9.61 -10.57
N GLN A 33 10.22 8.39 -10.84
CA GLN A 33 8.79 8.12 -10.88
C GLN A 33 8.12 8.27 -9.52
N SER A 34 8.78 7.82 -8.44
CA SER A 34 8.31 8.03 -7.07
C SER A 34 8.24 9.52 -6.71
N GLU A 35 9.23 10.31 -7.09
CA GLU A 35 9.22 11.76 -6.86
C GLU A 35 8.11 12.47 -7.64
N ARG A 36 7.89 12.09 -8.91
CA ARG A 36 6.75 12.58 -9.70
C ARG A 36 5.43 12.21 -9.05
N CYS A 37 5.35 11.00 -8.50
CA CYS A 37 4.18 10.51 -7.80
C CYS A 37 3.83 11.35 -6.58
N ASN A 38 4.83 11.61 -5.73
CA ASN A 38 4.68 12.44 -4.54
C ASN A 38 4.17 13.83 -4.91
N LYS A 39 4.74 14.46 -5.95
CA LYS A 39 4.29 15.78 -6.45
C LYS A 39 2.85 15.76 -6.95
N LEU A 40 2.44 14.69 -7.65
CA LEU A 40 1.07 14.55 -8.14
C LEU A 40 0.07 14.44 -6.98
N VAL A 41 0.37 13.59 -6.00
CA VAL A 41 -0.47 13.38 -4.81
C VAL A 41 -0.53 14.64 -3.96
N ASP A 42 0.59 15.34 -3.75
CA ASP A 42 0.62 16.62 -3.02
C ASP A 42 -0.29 17.66 -3.67
N LYS A 43 -0.26 17.77 -5.00
CA LYS A 43 -1.13 18.69 -5.73
C LYS A 43 -2.61 18.33 -5.52
N GLN A 44 -2.96 17.05 -5.57
CA GLN A 44 -4.33 16.59 -5.34
C GLN A 44 -4.77 16.79 -3.89
N PHE A 45 -3.86 16.59 -2.95
CA PHE A 45 -4.12 16.80 -1.54
C PHE A 45 -4.47 18.25 -1.22
N GLN A 46 -3.74 19.22 -1.77
CA GLN A 46 -4.04 20.63 -1.56
C GLN A 46 -5.45 21.00 -2.04
N VAL A 47 -5.88 20.45 -3.18
CA VAL A 47 -7.24 20.63 -3.71
C VAL A 47 -8.27 20.00 -2.78
N ARG A 48 -8.07 18.75 -2.35
CA ARG A 48 -9.01 18.02 -1.48
C ARG A 48 -9.13 18.64 -0.08
N ARG A 49 -8.01 19.11 0.49
CA ARG A 49 -8.00 19.82 1.77
C ARG A 49 -8.79 21.14 1.69
N ALA A 50 -8.64 21.90 0.60
CA ALA A 50 -9.38 23.15 0.42
C ALA A 50 -10.90 22.92 0.35
N VAL A 51 -11.34 21.78 -0.19
CA VAL A 51 -12.76 21.38 -0.23
C VAL A 51 -13.25 20.84 1.11
N ALA A 52 -12.40 20.16 1.89
CA ALA A 52 -12.72 19.61 3.20
C ALA A 52 -12.76 20.66 4.33
N GLY A 53 -12.61 21.95 4.00
CA GLY A 53 -12.63 23.04 4.96
C GLY A 53 -14.01 23.26 5.57
N THR A 54 -14.30 22.58 6.68
CA THR A 54 -15.27 23.01 7.71
C THR A 54 -14.91 22.32 9.03
N ASP A 55 -14.61 23.12 10.05
CA ASP A 55 -14.25 22.76 11.43
C ASP A 55 -15.35 22.01 12.22
N GLU A 56 -16.29 21.33 11.55
CA GLU A 56 -17.50 20.78 12.14
C GLU A 56 -17.30 19.41 12.81
N ALA A 57 -16.14 18.79 12.65
CA ALA A 57 -15.77 17.58 13.36
C ALA A 57 -14.26 17.59 13.63
N ASN A 58 -13.83 17.02 14.76
CA ASN A 58 -12.42 16.83 15.14
C ASN A 58 -11.71 15.82 14.20
N MET A 59 -11.78 16.05 12.90
CA MET A 59 -11.30 15.20 11.83
C MET A 59 -9.91 15.67 11.42
N ARG A 60 -9.00 14.71 11.27
CA ARG A 60 -7.64 14.91 10.77
C ARG A 60 -7.46 14.03 9.55
N SER A 61 -6.99 14.61 8.46
CA SER A 61 -6.65 13.86 7.24
C SER A 61 -5.14 13.79 7.05
N ARG A 62 -4.68 12.63 6.57
CA ARG A 62 -3.29 12.38 6.13
C ARG A 62 -3.30 11.54 4.87
N PHE A 63 -2.24 11.66 4.08
CA PHE A 63 -2.12 11.02 2.77
C PHE A 63 -0.77 10.32 2.69
N GLU A 64 -0.75 9.11 2.13
CA GLU A 64 0.46 8.33 1.88
C GLU A 64 0.51 8.00 0.38
N SER A 65 1.51 8.53 -0.33
CA SER A 65 1.71 8.30 -1.76
C SER A 65 2.59 7.07 -2.00
N HIS A 66 2.25 6.30 -3.04
CA HIS A 66 2.95 5.07 -3.41
C HIS A 66 3.02 4.96 -4.94
N TYR A 67 4.23 4.91 -5.48
CA TYR A 67 4.43 4.55 -6.87
C TYR A 67 4.55 3.02 -6.97
N ASN A 68 3.67 2.41 -7.77
CA ASN A 68 3.65 0.96 -7.98
C ASN A 68 4.36 0.63 -9.29
N VAL A 69 5.56 0.05 -9.24
CA VAL A 69 6.38 -0.21 -10.44
C VAL A 69 5.69 -1.22 -11.35
N LYS A 70 5.09 -2.27 -10.77
CA LYS A 70 4.41 -3.35 -11.52
C LYS A 70 3.24 -2.84 -12.35
N ARG A 71 2.54 -1.82 -11.86
CA ARG A 71 1.39 -1.20 -12.54
C ARG A 71 1.75 0.07 -13.30
N SER A 72 2.96 0.59 -13.08
CA SER A 72 3.41 1.90 -13.55
C SER A 72 2.40 3.01 -13.24
N LYS A 73 1.89 3.01 -12.00
CA LYS A 73 0.80 3.89 -11.56
C LYS A 73 1.07 4.50 -10.20
N CYS A 74 0.54 5.70 -10.01
CA CYS A 74 0.54 6.39 -8.74
C CYS A 74 -0.72 6.09 -7.93
N PHE A 75 -0.53 5.50 -6.76
CA PHE A 75 -1.59 5.32 -5.78
C PHE A 75 -1.38 6.24 -4.59
N PHE A 76 -2.46 6.59 -3.92
CA PHE A 76 -2.37 7.14 -2.58
C PHE A 76 -3.45 6.58 -1.66
N LEU A 77 -3.10 6.48 -0.39
CA LEU A 77 -4.02 6.16 0.69
C LEU A 77 -4.37 7.45 1.42
N GLU A 78 -5.61 7.87 1.32
CA GLU A 78 -6.19 8.92 2.16
C GLU A 78 -6.66 8.27 3.47
N VAL A 79 -6.27 8.84 4.60
CA VAL A 79 -6.70 8.39 5.93
C VAL A 79 -7.27 9.59 6.68
N VAL A 80 -8.54 9.49 7.06
CA VAL A 80 -9.26 10.48 7.85
C VAL A 80 -9.62 9.85 9.19
N THR A 81 -9.19 10.46 10.29
CA THR A 81 -9.51 10.02 11.65
C THR A 81 -10.18 11.14 12.41
N GLY A 82 -11.17 10.84 13.24
CA GLY A 82 -11.74 11.83 14.14
C GLY A 82 -12.59 11.24 15.25
N ALA A 83 -13.26 12.15 15.97
CA ALA A 83 -14.23 11.81 16.99
C ALA A 83 -15.53 12.57 16.73
N ILE A 84 -16.64 11.84 16.79
CA ILE A 84 -18.01 12.37 16.74
C ILE A 84 -18.55 12.32 18.15
N VAL A 85 -18.94 13.48 18.69
CA VAL A 85 -19.57 13.58 20.00
C VAL A 85 -21.07 13.68 19.80
N ASP A 86 -21.81 12.71 20.33
CA ASP A 86 -23.25 12.81 20.41
C ASP A 86 -23.63 13.77 21.54
N LYS A 87 -24.17 14.95 21.17
CA LYS A 87 -24.57 15.99 22.11
C LYS A 87 -25.68 15.54 23.07
N ALA A 88 -26.46 14.52 22.73
CA ALA A 88 -27.56 14.04 23.56
C ALA A 88 -27.09 13.04 24.64
N SER A 89 -26.05 12.25 24.36
CA SER A 89 -25.54 11.22 25.28
C SER A 89 -24.17 11.54 25.88
N ASP A 90 -23.53 12.63 25.43
CA ASP A 90 -22.14 13.01 25.74
C ASP A 90 -21.13 11.87 25.45
N LYS A 91 -21.52 10.95 24.56
CA LYS A 91 -20.67 9.83 24.15
C LYS A 91 -19.87 10.23 22.92
N ALA A 92 -18.56 10.02 23.01
CA ALA A 92 -17.66 10.12 21.88
C ALA A 92 -17.55 8.77 21.16
N SER A 93 -17.74 8.78 19.84
CA SER A 93 -17.41 7.68 18.96
C SER A 93 -16.23 8.06 18.07
N THR A 94 -15.26 7.17 17.94
CA THR A 94 -14.17 7.37 16.99
C THR A 94 -14.61 6.97 15.60
N ILE A 95 -14.07 7.65 14.60
CA ILE A 95 -14.25 7.29 13.20
C ILE A 95 -12.89 7.31 12.51
N GLU A 96 -12.66 6.28 11.71
CA GLU A 96 -11.53 6.19 10.79
C GLU A 96 -12.07 5.82 9.41
N ILE A 97 -11.69 6.60 8.41
CA ILE A 97 -11.99 6.36 7.01
C ILE A 97 -10.67 6.25 6.28
N GLN A 98 -10.48 5.19 5.51
CA GLN A 98 -9.39 5.06 4.56
C GLN A 98 -9.94 4.96 3.15
N ALA A 99 -9.29 5.58 2.18
CA ALA A 99 -9.65 5.47 0.76
C ALA A 99 -8.40 5.28 -0.09
N LEU A 100 -8.41 4.25 -0.92
CA LEU A 100 -7.35 3.97 -1.89
C LEU A 100 -7.72 4.64 -3.21
N TRP A 101 -6.83 5.47 -3.73
CA TRP A 101 -7.01 6.23 -4.95
C TRP A 101 -5.90 5.95 -5.95
N ASP A 102 -6.26 5.90 -7.23
CA ASP A 102 -5.36 6.07 -8.37
C ASP A 102 -5.24 7.56 -8.65
N ALA A 103 -4.03 8.11 -8.45
CA ALA A 103 -3.75 9.53 -8.62
C ALA A 103 -3.74 9.92 -10.10
N ASP A 104 -3.33 9.04 -11.01
CA ASP A 104 -3.24 9.36 -12.43
C ASP A 104 -4.64 9.54 -13.03
N GLU A 105 -5.57 8.66 -12.66
CA GLU A 105 -6.96 8.67 -13.14
C GLU A 105 -7.93 9.42 -12.23
N ASN A 106 -7.48 9.84 -11.03
CA ASN A 106 -8.31 10.38 -9.96
C ASN A 106 -9.51 9.44 -9.63
N LEU A 107 -9.25 8.14 -9.62
CA LEU A 107 -10.26 7.09 -9.46
C LEU A 107 -10.11 6.40 -8.10
N GLN A 108 -11.21 6.26 -7.37
CA GLN A 108 -11.20 5.52 -6.12
C GLN A 108 -11.29 4.00 -6.36
N TYR A 109 -10.30 3.26 -5.86
CA TYR A 109 -10.25 1.80 -5.96
C TYR A 109 -10.93 1.11 -4.78
N GLY A 110 -11.00 1.77 -3.62
CA GLY A 110 -11.64 1.18 -2.47
C GLY A 110 -11.72 2.12 -1.28
N TRP A 111 -12.41 1.67 -0.24
CA TRP A 111 -12.46 2.34 1.05
C TRP A 111 -12.63 1.36 2.20
N PHE A 112 -12.25 1.83 3.37
CA PHE A 112 -12.50 1.21 4.67
C PHE A 112 -13.08 2.27 5.61
N LYS A 113 -14.10 1.92 6.37
CA LYS A 113 -14.67 2.75 7.42
C LYS A 113 -14.72 1.92 8.69
N GLU A 114 -14.21 2.47 9.77
CA GLU A 114 -14.36 1.94 11.12
C GLU A 114 -14.98 3.03 11.98
N TYR A 115 -16.05 2.70 12.69
CA TYR A 115 -16.75 3.62 13.55
C TYR A 115 -17.28 2.91 14.79
N GLY A 116 -17.33 3.62 15.91
CA GLY A 116 -17.88 3.07 17.14
C GLY A 116 -17.29 3.69 18.40
N SER A 117 -17.77 3.20 19.53
CA SER A 117 -17.22 3.53 20.85
C SER A 117 -16.03 2.63 21.16
N LEU A 118 -15.16 3.06 22.07
CA LEU A 118 -14.01 2.27 22.53
C LEU A 118 -14.44 0.85 22.93
N GLY A 119 -13.98 -0.16 22.20
CA GLY A 119 -14.27 -1.58 22.44
C GLY A 119 -15.46 -2.16 21.69
N VAL A 120 -16.23 -1.36 20.95
CA VAL A 120 -17.34 -1.81 20.08
C VAL A 120 -17.22 -1.11 18.73
N ASN A 121 -16.27 -1.58 17.92
CA ASN A 121 -16.04 -1.03 16.58
C ASN A 121 -16.82 -1.84 15.55
N GLN A 122 -17.55 -1.13 14.68
CA GLN A 122 -18.11 -1.66 13.45
C GLN A 122 -17.18 -1.25 12.31
N SER A 123 -17.02 -2.14 11.33
CA SER A 123 -16.20 -1.85 10.16
C SER A 123 -16.87 -2.31 8.88
N GLU A 124 -16.77 -1.48 7.86
CA GLU A 124 -17.22 -1.75 6.51
C GLU A 124 -16.08 -1.46 5.55
N CYS A 125 -15.87 -2.31 4.55
CA CYS A 125 -14.86 -2.03 3.56
C CYS A 125 -15.11 -2.71 2.22
N PHE A 126 -14.54 -2.10 1.19
CA PHE A 126 -14.73 -2.50 -0.19
C PHE A 126 -13.49 -2.14 -1.01
N VAL A 127 -13.03 -3.09 -1.84
CA VAL A 127 -11.95 -2.90 -2.80
C VAL A 127 -12.43 -3.38 -4.17
N GLN A 128 -12.59 -2.45 -5.11
CA GLN A 128 -13.05 -2.63 -6.48
C GLN A 128 -14.43 -3.28 -6.64
N LYS A 129 -14.52 -4.61 -6.47
CA LYS A 129 -15.76 -5.41 -6.55
C LYS A 129 -15.87 -6.39 -5.38
N THR A 130 -15.00 -6.26 -4.40
CA THR A 130 -14.84 -7.19 -3.28
C THR A 130 -15.17 -6.48 -1.98
N VAL A 131 -16.18 -6.96 -1.28
CA VAL A 131 -16.45 -6.57 0.11
C VAL A 131 -15.44 -7.29 1.02
N CYS A 132 -14.88 -6.58 1.99
CA CYS A 132 -13.99 -7.18 3.00
C CYS A 132 -14.61 -7.15 4.39
N ARG A 133 -14.11 -8.03 5.27
CA ARG A 133 -14.65 -8.35 6.59
C ARG A 133 -14.07 -7.47 7.71
N GLY A 134 -13.19 -6.54 7.38
CA GLY A 134 -12.60 -5.61 8.33
C GLY A 134 -11.16 -5.23 7.99
N ARG A 135 -10.49 -4.60 8.96
CA ARG A 135 -9.23 -3.88 8.79
C ARG A 135 -8.09 -4.73 8.22
N GLU A 136 -7.92 -5.94 8.74
CA GLU A 136 -6.82 -6.82 8.31
C GLU A 136 -7.05 -7.36 6.89
N GLU A 137 -8.31 -7.57 6.48
CA GLU A 137 -8.61 -7.93 5.11
C GLU A 137 -8.48 -6.74 4.16
N TRP A 138 -8.94 -5.56 4.56
CA TRP A 138 -8.69 -4.30 3.85
C TRP A 138 -7.19 -4.11 3.55
N LYS A 139 -6.33 -4.17 4.58
CA LYS A 139 -4.87 -4.04 4.44
C LYS A 139 -4.29 -5.05 3.43
N ARG A 140 -4.71 -6.32 3.52
CA ARG A 140 -4.25 -7.37 2.59
C ARG A 140 -4.69 -7.11 1.16
N LEU A 141 -5.92 -6.63 0.95
CA LEU A 141 -6.47 -6.38 -0.38
C LEU A 141 -5.84 -5.14 -1.05
N ILE A 142 -5.48 -4.11 -0.28
CA ILE A 142 -4.85 -2.91 -0.84
C ILE A 142 -3.34 -3.05 -1.03
N GLN A 143 -2.69 -3.99 -0.34
CA GLN A 143 -1.24 -4.19 -0.39
C GLN A 143 -0.67 -4.29 -1.82
N PRO A 144 -1.29 -5.00 -2.78
CA PRO A 144 -0.78 -5.08 -4.15
C PRO A 144 -0.76 -3.74 -4.91
N PHE A 145 -1.43 -2.70 -4.40
CA PHE A 145 -1.42 -1.35 -4.96
C PHE A 145 -0.35 -0.45 -4.30
N LEU A 146 0.01 -0.73 -3.04
CA LEU A 146 0.96 0.07 -2.26
C LEU A 146 2.41 -0.46 -2.27
N GLN A 147 2.64 -1.63 -2.88
CA GLN A 147 3.99 -2.16 -3.09
C GLN A 147 4.70 -1.42 -4.22
N GLU A 148 5.97 -1.08 -3.99
CA GLU A 148 6.92 -0.62 -5.01
C GLU A 148 7.18 -1.74 -6.04
#